data_AF-A0A4V3WQB4-F1
#
_entry.id   AF-A0A4V3WQB4-F1
#
_cell.length_a   1.000
_cell.length_b   1.000
_cell.length_c   1.000
_cell.angle_alpha   90.00
_cell.angle_beta   90.00
_cell.angle_gamma   90.00
#
_symmetry.space_group_name_H-M   'P 1'
#
loop_
_entity.id
_entity.type
_entity.pdbx_description
1 polymer ?
#
loop_
_entity_poly.entity_id
_entity_poly.type
_entity_poly.pdbx_seq_one_letter_code
_entity_poly.pdbx_strand_id
1 'polypeptide(L)'
;MGRGEGLGGVWETRVEGGGREGWRSGQQLGRVSKDDALKMYRSTVTLQTMDNIFYEAQRQGRMSFYLTSHGEDAINIASAAALTQDDIILPQYREHGVLLWRGFTLQEFANQCFGNKADYGKGRQMPIHYGSNALNSVNLDRCF
;
A
#
# COMPACT_ATOMS: atom_id res chain seq x y z
N MET A 1 -46.20 -32.82 26.02
CA MET A 1 -45.93 -31.88 27.13
C MET A 1 -44.53 -32.26 27.64
N GLY A 2 -43.45 -31.50 27.46
CA GLY A 2 -43.35 -30.11 27.08
C GLY A 2 -42.10 -29.79 26.25
N ARG A 3 -42.06 -28.49 25.93
CA ARG A 3 -41.08 -27.72 25.15
C ARG A 3 -39.77 -27.53 25.92
N GLY A 4 -38.70 -27.28 25.17
CA GLY A 4 -37.42 -26.79 25.69
C GLY A 4 -36.49 -26.38 24.56
N GLU A 5 -36.89 -25.34 23.83
CA GLU A 5 -36.02 -24.60 22.91
C GLU A 5 -34.91 -23.88 23.70
N GLY A 6 -33.72 -23.76 23.09
CA GLY A 6 -32.56 -23.11 23.70
C GLY A 6 -31.40 -22.88 22.74
N LEU A 7 -31.70 -22.26 21.60
CA LEU A 7 -30.91 -21.25 20.86
C LEU A 7 -29.36 -21.32 20.93
N GLY A 8 -28.76 -21.59 19.76
CA GLY A 8 -27.90 -20.60 19.11
C GLY A 8 -26.40 -20.62 19.40
N GLY A 9 -25.64 -21.27 18.51
CA GLY A 9 -24.21 -21.04 18.32
C GLY A 9 -23.85 -21.23 16.85
N VAL A 10 -23.96 -20.15 16.07
CA VAL A 10 -23.80 -20.04 14.62
C VAL A 10 -22.32 -20.20 14.20
N TRP A 11 -21.66 -21.30 14.58
CA TRP A 11 -20.23 -21.52 14.28
C TRP A 11 -19.87 -22.94 13.85
N GLU A 12 -20.85 -23.84 13.71
CA GLU A 12 -20.57 -25.24 13.37
C GLU A 12 -21.07 -25.58 11.96
N THR A 13 -20.39 -25.06 10.93
CA THR A 13 -20.49 -25.64 9.59
C THR A 13 -19.41 -26.71 9.43
N ARG A 14 -19.83 -27.92 9.80
CA ARG A 14 -19.31 -29.21 9.35
C ARG A 14 -19.14 -29.17 7.81
N VAL A 15 -17.89 -29.09 7.34
CA VAL A 15 -17.56 -29.32 5.93
C VAL A 15 -17.25 -30.80 5.77
N GLU A 16 -18.25 -31.60 5.42
CA GLU A 16 -18.06 -32.95 4.90
C GLU A 16 -18.38 -32.98 3.40
N GLY A 17 -17.35 -33.28 2.60
CA GLY A 17 -17.44 -34.09 1.39
C GLY A 17 -17.65 -33.38 0.04
N GLY A 18 -16.70 -33.60 -0.88
CA GLY A 18 -16.98 -33.68 -2.33
C GLY A 18 -16.07 -32.85 -3.24
N GLY A 19 -15.10 -33.50 -3.90
CA GLY A 19 -13.99 -32.87 -4.62
C GLY A 19 -14.32 -32.05 -5.86
N ARG A 20 -13.55 -30.97 -6.03
CA ARG A 20 -12.97 -30.49 -7.29
C ARG A 20 -11.56 -29.98 -6.99
N GLU A 21 -10.56 -30.70 -7.49
CA GLU A 21 -9.14 -30.40 -7.36
C GLU A 21 -8.83 -29.03 -8.01
N GLY A 22 -8.12 -28.15 -7.29
CA GLY A 22 -7.53 -26.96 -7.90
C GLY A 22 -7.32 -25.73 -7.00
N TRP A 23 -8.01 -25.62 -5.86
CA TRP A 23 -7.79 -24.52 -4.92
C TRP A 23 -7.33 -25.11 -3.59
N ARG A 24 -6.03 -25.00 -3.31
CA ARG A 24 -5.48 -25.33 -1.99
C ARG A 24 -6.07 -24.34 -0.98
N SER A 25 -7.21 -24.68 -0.41
CA SER A 25 -7.75 -24.07 0.80
C SER A 25 -6.73 -24.26 1.92
N GLY A 26 -6.16 -23.15 2.39
CA GLY A 26 -5.26 -23.15 3.54
C GLY A 26 -3.80 -23.48 3.22
N GLN A 27 -3.17 -22.72 2.33
CA GLN A 27 -1.76 -22.45 2.59
C GLN A 27 -1.69 -21.66 3.89
N GLN A 28 -1.05 -22.24 4.90
CA GLN A 28 -0.77 -21.58 6.17
C GLN A 28 0.17 -20.41 5.84
N LEU A 29 -0.42 -19.24 5.57
CA LEU A 29 0.29 -17.97 5.44
C LEU A 29 1.25 -17.89 6.62
N GLY A 30 2.54 -17.74 6.34
CA GLY A 30 3.56 -17.58 7.37
C GLY A 30 3.04 -16.59 8.40
N ARG A 31 3.07 -16.95 9.69
CA ARG A 31 2.47 -16.15 10.76
C ARG A 31 3.08 -14.75 10.74
N VAL A 32 2.36 -13.79 10.16
CA VAL A 32 2.69 -12.37 10.24
C VAL A 32 2.57 -11.98 11.70
N SER A 33 3.58 -11.31 12.26
CA SER A 33 3.50 -10.83 13.63
C SER A 33 2.36 -9.81 13.74
N LYS A 34 1.75 -9.71 14.92
CA LYS A 34 0.69 -8.71 15.15
C LYS A 34 1.20 -7.29 14.89
N ASP A 35 2.45 -7.02 15.23
CA ASP A 35 3.08 -5.72 15.06
C ASP A 35 3.29 -5.38 13.58
N ASP A 36 3.71 -6.35 12.76
CA ASP A 36 3.86 -6.16 11.32
C ASP A 36 2.50 -5.94 10.65
N ALA A 37 1.48 -6.70 11.04
CA ALA A 37 0.12 -6.52 10.53
C ALA A 37 -0.44 -5.13 10.88
N LEU A 38 -0.21 -4.65 12.11
CA LEU A 38 -0.59 -3.31 12.53
C LEU A 38 0.18 -2.23 11.78
N LYS A 39 1.48 -2.45 11.53
CA LYS A 39 2.31 -1.53 10.75
C LYS A 39 1.80 -1.43 9.31
N MET A 40 1.53 -2.57 8.66
CA MET A 40 0.97 -2.60 7.29
C MET A 40 -0.35 -1.85 7.22
N TYR A 41 -1.27 -2.13 8.15
CA TYR A 41 -2.56 -1.45 8.19
C TYR A 41 -2.42 0.07 8.36
N ARG A 42 -1.56 0.52 9.29
CA ARG A 42 -1.27 1.95 9.49
C ARG A 42 -0.70 2.60 8.23
N SER A 43 0.23 1.93 7.55
CA SER A 43 0.79 2.40 6.28
C SER A 43 -0.28 2.52 5.21
N THR A 44 -1.21 1.56 5.09
CA THR A 44 -2.29 1.60 4.09
C THR A 44 -3.23 2.78 4.33
N VAL A 45 -3.65 2.98 5.57
CA VAL A 45 -4.51 4.12 5.93
C VAL A 45 -3.80 5.45 5.73
N THR A 46 -2.50 5.51 6.04
CA THR A 46 -1.67 6.71 5.80
C THR A 46 -1.60 7.04 4.32
N LEU A 47 -1.36 6.03 3.46
CA LEU A 47 -1.29 6.19 2.01
C LEU A 47 -2.62 6.71 1.44
N GLN A 48 -3.74 6.12 1.84
CA GLN A 48 -5.08 6.53 1.42
C GLN A 48 -5.43 7.96 1.84
N THR A 49 -5.04 8.33 3.06
CA THR A 49 -5.28 9.68 3.58
C THR A 49 -4.44 10.71 2.81
N MET A 50 -3.17 10.38 2.54
CA MET A 50 -2.28 11.22 1.74
C MET A 50 -2.83 11.42 0.32
N ASP A 51 -3.25 10.33 -0.33
CA ASP A 51 -3.80 10.35 -1.69
C ASP A 51 -5.03 11.26 -1.78
N ASN A 52 -5.96 11.17 -0.82
CA ASN A 52 -7.13 12.03 -0.80
C ASN A 52 -6.75 13.51 -0.66
N ILE A 53 -5.77 13.84 0.19
CA ILE A 53 -5.33 15.23 0.41
C ILE A 53 -4.66 15.79 -0.85
N PHE A 54 -3.75 15.03 -1.47
CA PHE A 54 -3.04 15.49 -2.66
C PHE A 54 -3.92 15.53 -3.90
N TYR A 55 -4.89 14.62 -4.00
CA TYR A 55 -5.92 14.68 -5.03
C TYR A 55 -6.73 15.98 -4.92
N GLU A 56 -7.23 16.34 -3.73
CA GLU A 56 -7.95 17.60 -3.54
C GLU A 56 -7.06 18.83 -3.75
N ALA A 57 -5.78 18.78 -3.36
CA ALA A 57 -4.82 19.85 -3.62
C ALA A 57 -4.61 20.07 -5.14
N GLN A 58 -4.59 18.99 -5.92
CA GLN A 58 -4.54 19.05 -7.38
C GLN A 58 -5.82 19.68 -7.95
N ARG A 59 -7.01 19.32 -7.44
CA ARG A 59 -8.28 19.94 -7.89
C ARG A 59 -8.36 21.43 -7.60
N GLN A 60 -7.68 21.90 -6.56
CA GLN A 60 -7.53 23.33 -6.24
C GLN A 60 -6.47 24.04 -7.09
N GLY A 61 -5.77 23.34 -7.99
CA GLY A 61 -4.70 23.89 -8.81
C GLY A 61 -3.41 24.19 -8.05
N ARG A 62 -3.25 23.66 -6.82
CA ARG A 62 -2.01 23.82 -6.03
C ARG A 62 -0.89 22.91 -6.53
N MET A 63 -1.24 21.84 -7.24
CA MET A 63 -0.33 20.88 -7.84
C MET A 63 -0.70 20.70 -9.31
N SER A 64 0.29 20.53 -10.18
CA SER A 64 0.04 20.42 -11.64
C SER A 64 -0.56 19.07 -12.03
N PHE A 65 -0.17 17.99 -11.35
CA PHE A 65 -0.59 16.63 -11.65
C PHE A 65 -0.57 15.77 -10.38
N TYR A 66 -1.52 14.83 -10.27
CA TYR A 66 -1.52 13.81 -9.22
C TYR A 66 -2.30 12.59 -9.70
N LEU A 67 -1.86 11.40 -9.31
CA LEU A 67 -2.55 10.14 -9.60
C LEU A 67 -2.69 9.36 -8.30
N THR A 68 -3.89 8.86 -8.04
CA THR A 68 -4.19 8.04 -6.86
C THR A 68 -3.95 6.56 -7.15
N SER A 69 -3.54 5.80 -6.13
CA SER A 69 -3.40 4.34 -6.18
C SER A 69 -4.58 3.60 -5.53
N HIS A 70 -5.76 4.23 -5.53
CA HIS A 70 -6.91 3.73 -4.80
C HIS A 70 -7.27 2.29 -5.19
N GLY A 71 -7.22 1.38 -4.22
CA GLY A 71 -7.48 -0.05 -4.41
C GLY A 71 -6.22 -0.91 -4.62
N GLU A 72 -5.08 -0.31 -4.94
CA GLU A 72 -3.78 -0.98 -5.09
C GLU A 72 -2.88 -0.80 -3.85
N ASP A 73 -3.28 0.08 -2.91
CA ASP A 73 -2.55 0.46 -1.70
C ASP A 73 -2.04 -0.73 -0.87
N ALA A 74 -2.90 -1.73 -0.64
CA ALA A 74 -2.57 -2.89 0.17
C ALA A 74 -1.54 -3.80 -0.53
N ILE A 75 -1.61 -3.91 -1.86
CA ILE A 75 -0.67 -4.72 -2.64
C ILE A 75 0.70 -4.08 -2.62
N ASN A 76 0.78 -2.76 -2.77
CA ASN A 76 2.03 -1.99 -2.70
C ASN A 76 2.75 -2.18 -1.36
N ILE A 77 2.00 -2.14 -0.25
CA ILE A 77 2.60 -2.29 1.08
C ILE A 77 2.94 -3.75 1.36
N ALA A 78 2.11 -4.70 0.94
CA ALA A 78 2.37 -6.12 1.13
C ALA A 78 3.60 -6.59 0.34
N SER A 79 3.77 -6.12 -0.90
CA SER A 79 4.96 -6.40 -1.70
C SER A 79 6.21 -5.80 -1.07
N ALA A 80 6.13 -4.55 -0.61
CA ALA A 80 7.22 -3.88 0.10
C ALA A 80 7.61 -4.59 1.41
N ALA A 81 6.63 -5.13 2.14
CA ALA A 81 6.86 -5.84 3.40
C ALA A 81 7.51 -7.21 3.21
N ALA A 82 7.36 -7.83 2.04
CA ALA A 82 8.02 -9.08 1.71
C ALA A 82 9.49 -8.87 1.27
N LEU A 83 9.85 -7.66 0.84
CA LEU A 83 11.19 -7.30 0.40
C LEU A 83 12.07 -6.83 1.56
N THR A 84 13.38 -6.97 1.40
CA THR A 84 14.38 -6.39 2.32
C THR A 84 14.68 -4.95 1.93
N GLN A 85 15.34 -4.19 2.82
CA GLN A 85 15.71 -2.79 2.53
C GLN A 85 16.82 -2.68 1.47
N ASP A 86 17.63 -3.72 1.31
CA ASP A 86 18.76 -3.77 0.38
C ASP A 86 18.32 -4.06 -1.07
N ASP A 87 17.08 -4.57 -1.25
CA ASP A 87 16.56 -4.87 -2.58
C ASP A 87 16.30 -3.58 -3.37
N ILE A 88 16.69 -3.58 -4.65
CA ILE A 88 16.43 -2.46 -5.56
C ILE A 88 14.99 -2.53 -6.05
N ILE A 89 14.25 -1.44 -5.87
CA ILE A 89 12.89 -1.31 -6.40
C ILE A 89 12.91 -0.46 -7.66
N LEU A 90 12.19 -0.95 -8.67
CA LEU A 90 11.82 -0.24 -9.88
C LEU A 90 10.30 -0.03 -9.83
N PRO A 91 9.81 1.07 -9.23
CA PRO A 91 8.37 1.24 -9.05
C PRO A 91 7.70 1.73 -10.33
N GLN A 92 6.44 1.37 -10.51
CA GLN A 92 5.53 2.03 -11.46
C GLN A 92 4.82 3.21 -10.79
N TYR A 93 4.29 4.16 -11.56
CA TYR A 93 3.74 5.45 -11.08
C TYR A 93 2.58 5.35 -10.06
N ARG A 94 2.10 4.14 -9.75
CA ARG A 94 1.08 3.84 -8.72
C ARG A 94 1.62 3.12 -7.48
N GLU A 95 2.93 2.92 -7.40
CA GLU A 95 3.57 2.11 -6.35
C GLU A 95 4.23 2.97 -5.26
N HIS A 96 3.79 4.21 -5.08
CA HIS A 96 4.32 5.10 -4.04
C HIS A 96 4.08 4.60 -2.61
N GLY A 97 3.17 3.64 -2.42
CA GLY A 97 3.02 2.90 -1.16
C GLY A 97 4.27 2.11 -0.74
N VAL A 98 5.08 1.66 -1.71
CA VAL A 98 6.33 0.93 -1.44
C VAL A 98 7.37 1.86 -0.77
N LEU A 99 7.47 3.09 -1.28
CA LEU A 99 8.34 4.13 -0.71
C LEU A 99 7.90 4.52 0.70
N LEU A 100 6.58 4.66 0.92
CA LEU A 100 6.03 4.94 2.24
C LEU A 100 6.41 3.86 3.26
N TRP A 101 6.35 2.58 2.87
CA TRP A 101 6.75 1.46 3.74
C TRP A 101 8.23 1.50 4.12
N ARG A 102 9.10 1.87 3.16
CA ARG A 102 10.56 1.95 3.34
C ARG A 102 11.02 3.15 4.16
N GLY A 103 10.12 4.06 4.53
CA GLY A 103 10.41 5.20 5.40
C GLY A 103 10.49 6.54 4.69
N PHE A 104 10.01 6.63 3.44
CA PHE A 104 9.85 7.92 2.77
C PHE A 104 8.78 8.74 3.50
N THR A 105 9.13 9.97 3.85
CA THR A 105 8.28 10.83 4.66
C THR A 105 7.21 11.51 3.81
N LEU A 106 6.06 11.81 4.43
CA LEU A 106 5.01 12.60 3.80
C LEU A 106 5.50 13.98 3.34
N GLN A 107 6.49 14.54 4.05
CA GLN A 107 7.11 15.80 3.68
C GLN A 107 7.91 15.67 2.38
N GLU A 108 8.65 14.58 2.19
CA GLU A 108 9.38 14.34 0.94
C GLU A 108 8.43 14.11 -0.24
N PHE A 109 7.31 13.40 -0.03
CA PHE A 109 6.25 13.29 -1.04
C PHE A 109 5.73 14.67 -1.45
N ALA A 110 5.38 15.51 -0.47
CA ALA A 110 4.94 16.88 -0.73
C ALA A 110 6.03 17.69 -1.45
N ASN A 111 7.30 17.57 -1.03
CA ASN A 111 8.41 18.33 -1.62
C ASN A 111 8.54 18.06 -3.12
N GLN A 112 8.49 16.78 -3.51
CA GLN A 112 8.53 16.35 -4.91
C GLN A 112 7.30 16.85 -5.68
N CYS A 113 6.11 16.67 -5.11
CA CYS A 113 4.85 17.06 -5.71
C CYS A 113 4.72 18.56 -5.98
N PHE A 114 5.24 19.40 -5.09
CA PHE A 114 5.27 20.86 -5.22
C PHE A 114 6.51 21.37 -5.99
N GLY A 115 7.47 20.51 -6.30
CA GLY A 115 8.73 20.89 -6.95
C GLY A 115 9.53 21.92 -6.14
N ASN A 116 9.55 21.77 -4.81
CA ASN A 116 10.15 22.77 -3.94
C ASN A 116 11.68 22.63 -3.84
N LYS A 117 12.35 23.55 -3.13
CA LYS A 117 13.81 23.54 -2.96
C LYS A 117 14.37 22.31 -2.25
N ALA A 118 13.53 21.60 -1.49
CA ALA A 118 13.88 20.41 -0.74
C ALA A 118 13.58 19.12 -1.52
N ASP A 119 13.13 19.20 -2.77
CA ASP A 119 12.99 18.06 -3.66
C ASP A 119 14.36 17.52 -4.10
N TYR A 120 14.56 16.21 -3.98
CA TYR A 120 15.73 15.50 -4.49
C TYR A 120 15.87 15.64 -6.02
N GLY A 121 14.74 15.69 -6.73
CA GLY A 121 14.67 15.91 -8.17
C GLY A 121 14.85 17.37 -8.61
N LYS A 122 14.96 18.31 -7.67
CA LYS A 122 15.07 19.76 -7.89
C LYS A 122 13.97 20.31 -8.82
N GLY A 123 12.77 19.75 -8.77
CA GLY A 123 11.63 20.15 -9.59
C GLY A 123 11.79 19.88 -11.09
N ARG A 124 12.74 19.02 -11.49
CA ARG A 124 12.96 18.68 -12.91
C ARG A 124 11.96 17.66 -13.43
N GLN A 125 11.37 16.89 -12.54
CA GLN A 125 10.44 15.82 -12.86
C GLN A 125 9.00 16.25 -12.65
N MET A 126 8.06 15.57 -13.31
CA MET A 126 6.64 15.77 -13.03
C MET A 126 6.30 15.28 -11.61
N PRO A 127 5.28 15.86 -10.95
CA PRO A 127 4.77 15.31 -9.70
C PRO A 127 4.42 13.82 -9.86
N ILE A 128 4.64 13.02 -8.81
CA ILE A 128 4.51 11.54 -8.74
C ILE A 128 5.70 10.73 -9.24
N HIS A 129 6.72 11.37 -9.82
CA HIS A 129 7.98 10.71 -10.15
C HIS A 129 8.92 10.71 -8.95
N TYR A 130 8.58 9.90 -7.96
CA TYR A 130 9.40 9.75 -6.75
C TYR A 130 10.63 8.89 -7.03
N GLY A 131 11.67 9.12 -6.22
CA GLY A 131 12.88 8.31 -6.23
C GLY A 131 13.77 8.68 -5.05
N SER A 132 14.48 7.69 -4.53
CA SER A 132 15.39 7.90 -3.41
C SER A 132 16.49 6.85 -3.43
N ASN A 133 17.72 7.32 -3.63
CA ASN A 133 18.91 6.47 -3.52
C ASN A 133 19.08 5.90 -2.11
N ALA A 134 18.65 6.63 -1.07
CA ALA A 134 18.74 6.17 0.32
C ALA A 134 17.79 5.00 0.62
N LEU A 135 16.70 4.87 -0.13
CA LEU A 135 15.71 3.81 0.04
C LEU A 135 15.81 2.73 -1.04
N ASN A 136 16.90 2.70 -1.82
CA ASN A 136 17.11 1.80 -2.95
C ASN A 136 15.93 1.80 -3.94
N SER A 137 15.32 2.96 -4.15
CA SER A 137 14.25 3.16 -5.14
C SER A 137 14.79 4.01 -6.27
N VAL A 138 14.80 3.44 -7.47
CA VAL A 138 15.19 4.17 -8.67
C VAL A 138 14.17 5.28 -8.93
N ASN A 139 14.64 6.41 -9.48
CA ASN A 139 13.75 7.51 -9.86
C ASN A 139 12.80 7.04 -10.95
N LEU A 140 11.52 7.36 -10.78
CA LEU A 140 10.55 7.12 -11.83
C LEU A 140 10.81 8.03 -13.03
N ASP A 141 10.89 7.42 -14.20
CA ASP A 141 10.92 8.06 -15.50
C ASP A 141 9.72 7.62 -16.34
N ARG A 142 9.25 8.51 -17.23
CA ARG A 142 8.01 8.31 -17.99
C ARG A 142 8.05 7.08 -18.93
N CYS A 143 9.20 6.44 -19.11
CA CYS A 143 9.44 5.46 -20.17
C CYS A 143 9.24 3.99 -19.77
N PHE A 144 8.84 3.71 -18.53
CA PHE A 144 8.46 2.38 -18.04
C PHE A 144 6.95 2.25 -17.80
#